data_AF-A0A9P5S1H4-F1
#
_entry.id   AF-A0A9P5S1H4-F1
#
_cell.length_a   1.000
_cell.length_b   1.000
_cell.length_c   1.000
_cell.angle_alpha   90.00
_cell.angle_beta   90.00
_cell.angle_gamma   90.00
#
_symmetry.space_group_name_H-M   'P 1'
#
loop_
_entity.id
_entity.type
_entity.pdbx_description
1 polymer ?
#
loop_
_entity_poly.entity_id
_entity_poly.type
_entity_poly.pdbx_seq_one_letter_code
_entity_poly.pdbx_strand_id
1 'polypeptide(L)'
;MATSENSSTFQANNFISIHDLSPEGRTLWVSDSITDCLGYTPEEFLQTTTYELLHPDDVERASVTHRENVLNDMVATQIVLRFRAKDGFIPTMLR
;
A
#
# COMPACT_ATOMS: atom_id res chain seq x y z
N MET A 1 16.45 -42.93 -1.65
CA MET A 1 16.22 -42.53 -3.05
C MET A 1 15.35 -41.28 -3.03
N ALA A 2 15.87 -40.18 -3.57
CA ALA A 2 15.27 -38.85 -3.55
C ALA A 2 14.14 -38.68 -4.58
N THR A 3 13.23 -37.74 -4.31
CA THR A 3 12.67 -36.73 -5.25
C THR A 3 11.98 -35.68 -4.36
N SER A 4 12.66 -34.57 -4.08
CA SER A 4 12.61 -33.28 -4.79
C SER A 4 11.35 -32.44 -4.46
N GLU A 5 11.61 -31.39 -3.66
CA GLU A 5 11.05 -30.03 -3.71
C GLU A 5 9.58 -29.83 -4.10
N ASN A 6 8.81 -29.21 -3.20
CA ASN A 6 7.89 -28.16 -3.62
C ASN A 6 8.08 -26.92 -2.72
N SER A 7 8.92 -26.01 -3.19
CA SER A 7 9.00 -24.62 -2.72
C SER A 7 7.88 -23.83 -3.43
N SER A 8 6.88 -23.36 -2.67
CA SER A 8 5.84 -22.39 -3.06
C SER A 8 4.80 -22.36 -1.92
N THR A 9 4.46 -21.28 -1.23
CA THR A 9 4.45 -19.85 -1.56
C THR A 9 4.42 -19.09 -0.23
N PHE A 10 5.36 -18.19 0.05
CA PHE A 10 5.12 -17.16 1.08
C PHE A 10 4.20 -16.13 0.43
N GLN A 11 2.88 -16.30 0.56
CA GLN A 11 1.92 -15.35 0.04
C GLN A 11 1.95 -14.13 0.96
N ALA A 12 2.76 -13.13 0.62
CA ALA A 12 2.78 -11.88 1.36
C ALA A 12 1.42 -11.20 1.18
N ASN A 13 0.55 -11.28 2.18
CA ASN A 13 -0.76 -10.61 2.21
C ASN A 13 -0.65 -9.13 2.63
N ASN A 14 0.56 -8.62 2.83
CA ASN A 14 0.79 -7.24 3.21
C ASN A 14 2.05 -6.68 2.53
N PHE A 15 2.07 -5.36 2.45
CA PHE A 15 3.23 -4.59 2.04
C PHE A 15 3.44 -3.44 3.03
N ILE A 16 4.65 -2.91 3.05
CA ILE A 16 4.99 -1.73 3.83
C ILE A 16 5.45 -0.67 2.83
N SER A 17 4.98 0.55 3.02
CA SER A 17 5.42 1.71 2.27
C SER A 17 5.83 2.83 3.22
N ILE A 18 6.81 3.62 2.81
CA ILE A 18 7.27 4.81 3.50
C ILE A 18 6.93 6.00 2.60
N HIS A 19 6.30 7.01 3.20
CA HIS A 19 5.91 8.24 2.53
C HIS A 19 6.60 9.43 3.19
N ASP A 20 6.83 10.49 2.42
CA ASP A 20 7.18 11.77 3.02
C ASP A 20 5.99 12.38 3.77
N LEU A 21 6.25 13.48 4.47
CA LEU A 21 5.23 14.21 5.24
C LEU A 21 4.64 15.38 4.44
N SER A 22 4.85 15.41 3.11
CA SER A 22 4.26 16.45 2.26
C SER A 22 2.75 16.24 2.14
N PRO A 23 1.97 17.29 1.82
CA PRO A 23 0.54 17.13 1.55
C PRO A 23 0.23 16.10 0.46
N GLU A 24 1.16 15.88 -0.46
CA GLU A 24 1.05 14.91 -1.54
C GLU A 24 1.40 13.47 -1.12
N GLY A 25 2.02 13.27 0.06
CA GLY A 25 2.34 11.96 0.62
C GLY A 25 3.14 11.07 -0.34
N ARG A 26 4.22 11.61 -0.91
CA ARG A 26 4.98 10.94 -1.98
C ARG A 26 5.62 9.66 -1.44
N THR A 27 5.52 8.56 -2.21
CA THR A 27 6.15 7.30 -1.83
C THR A 27 7.66 7.41 -1.97
N LEU A 28 8.38 7.17 -0.87
CA LEU A 28 9.84 7.14 -0.81
C LEU A 28 10.38 5.73 -0.97
N TRP A 29 9.63 4.74 -0.49
CA TRP A 29 10.00 3.33 -0.55
C TRP A 29 8.76 2.45 -0.42
N VAL A 30 8.81 1.26 -1.00
CA VAL A 30 7.81 0.20 -0.85
C VAL A 30 8.50 -1.16 -0.83
N SER A 31 7.95 -2.12 -0.08
CA SER A 31 8.45 -3.49 -0.07
C SER A 31 8.13 -4.22 -1.38
N ASP A 32 9.01 -5.14 -1.79
CA ASP A 32 8.86 -5.93 -3.02
C ASP A 32 7.56 -6.75 -3.08
N SER A 33 6.99 -7.08 -1.90
CA SER A 33 5.69 -7.75 -1.76
C SER A 33 4.50 -6.99 -2.32
N ILE A 34 4.66 -5.71 -2.70
CA ILE A 34 3.65 -4.93 -3.43
C ILE A 34 3.25 -5.59 -4.74
N THR A 35 4.17 -6.32 -5.37
CA THR A 35 3.94 -7.07 -6.61
C THR A 35 2.89 -8.14 -6.39
N ASP A 36 3.01 -8.92 -5.32
CA ASP A 36 2.05 -9.97 -4.99
C ASP A 36 0.74 -9.41 -4.40
N CYS A 37 0.81 -8.28 -3.68
CA CYS A 37 -0.33 -7.66 -3.02
C CYS A 37 -1.26 -6.91 -3.99
N LEU A 38 -0.70 -6.04 -4.84
CA LEU A 38 -1.46 -5.11 -5.68
C LEU A 38 -1.10 -5.23 -7.17
N GLY A 39 -0.13 -6.07 -7.56
CA GLY A 39 0.27 -6.27 -8.95
C GLY A 39 1.18 -5.20 -9.54
N TYR A 40 1.61 -4.20 -8.77
CA TYR A 40 2.57 -3.18 -9.21
C TYR A 40 4.00 -3.61 -8.91
N THR A 41 4.97 -3.26 -9.76
CA THR A 41 6.37 -3.35 -9.33
C THR A 41 6.72 -2.20 -8.38
N PRO A 42 7.76 -2.32 -7.54
CA PRO A 42 8.22 -1.22 -6.70
C PRO A 42 8.50 0.06 -7.49
N GLU A 43 9.09 -0.06 -8.68
CA GLU A 43 9.39 1.09 -9.54
C GLU A 43 8.12 1.79 -10.02
N GLU A 44 7.11 1.03 -10.45
CA GLU A 44 5.80 1.58 -10.86
C GLU A 44 5.12 2.30 -9.69
N PHE A 45 5.14 1.70 -8.50
CA PHE A 45 4.53 2.25 -7.30
C PHE A 45 5.25 3.51 -6.80
N LEU A 46 6.56 3.64 -7.03
CA LEU A 46 7.34 4.83 -6.69
C LEU A 46 7.08 6.01 -7.64
N GLN A 47 6.55 5.78 -8.84
CA GLN A 47 6.19 6.87 -9.78
C GLN A 47 4.82 7.50 -9.50
N THR A 48 4.10 7.04 -8.48
CA THR A 48 2.76 7.51 -8.13
C THR A 48 2.72 7.98 -6.67
N THR A 49 1.72 8.80 -6.35
CA THR A 49 1.35 9.09 -4.96
C THR A 49 0.45 7.99 -4.42
N THR A 50 0.45 7.79 -3.10
CA THR A 50 -0.46 6.82 -2.44
C THR A 50 -1.92 7.15 -2.75
N TYR A 51 -2.27 8.43 -2.79
CA TYR A 51 -3.64 8.89 -3.00
C TYR A 51 -4.19 8.54 -4.39
N GLU A 52 -3.36 8.54 -5.43
CA GLU A 52 -3.74 8.14 -6.80
C GLU A 52 -4.10 6.65 -6.92
N LEU A 53 -3.65 5.84 -5.95
CA LEU A 53 -3.93 4.41 -5.86
C LEU A 53 -5.12 4.08 -4.96
N LEU A 54 -5.70 5.06 -4.28
CA LEU A 54 -6.88 4.86 -3.45
C LEU A 54 -8.17 4.95 -4.26
N HIS A 55 -9.22 4.30 -3.74
CA HIS A 55 -10.58 4.54 -4.21
C HIS A 55 -10.95 6.02 -4.03
N PRO A 56 -11.62 6.68 -5.01
CA PRO A 56 -11.93 8.11 -4.94
C PRO A 56 -12.61 8.56 -3.63
N ASP A 57 -13.59 7.80 -3.15
CA ASP A 57 -14.29 8.07 -1.88
C ASP A 57 -13.38 8.03 -0.63
N ASP A 58 -12.21 7.41 -0.71
CA ASP A 58 -11.27 7.28 0.41
C ASP A 58 -10.15 8.32 0.39
N VAL A 59 -9.95 9.03 -0.73
CA VAL A 59 -8.83 9.99 -0.92
C VAL A 59 -8.90 11.14 0.08
N GLU A 60 -10.07 11.79 0.20
CA GLU A 60 -10.24 12.93 1.10
C GLU A 60 -10.01 12.52 2.56
N ARG A 61 -10.56 11.38 2.96
CA ARG A 61 -10.39 10.85 4.32
C ARG A 61 -8.93 10.55 4.61
N ALA A 62 -8.21 9.91 3.69
CA ALA A 62 -6.80 9.60 3.84
C ALA A 62 -5.93 10.86 3.94
N SER A 63 -6.14 11.85 3.08
CA SER A 63 -5.34 13.08 3.07
C SER A 63 -5.57 13.94 4.31
N VAL A 64 -6.82 14.06 4.78
CA VAL A 64 -7.13 14.75 6.04
C VAL A 64 -6.50 14.04 7.22
N THR A 65 -6.63 12.71 7.32
CA THR A 65 -6.02 11.93 8.41
C THR A 65 -4.50 12.07 8.40
N HIS A 66 -3.84 11.96 7.24
CA HIS A 66 -2.39 12.16 7.14
C HIS A 66 -1.97 13.56 7.60
N ARG A 67 -2.65 14.61 7.09
CA ARG A 67 -2.36 16.00 7.45
C ARG A 67 -2.50 16.25 8.96
N GLU A 68 -3.59 15.80 9.56
CA GLU A 68 -3.80 15.95 11.02
C GLU A 68 -2.75 15.18 11.81
N ASN A 69 -2.34 13.98 11.37
CA ASN A 69 -1.30 13.23 12.05
C ASN A 69 0.05 13.95 12.04
N VAL A 70 0.40 14.57 10.90
CA VAL A 70 1.63 15.35 10.77
C VAL A 70 1.57 16.62 11.62
N LEU A 71 0.47 17.38 11.54
CA LEU A 71 0.34 18.66 12.25
C LEU A 71 0.28 18.53 13.76
N ASN A 72 -0.22 17.40 14.27
CA ASN A 72 -0.39 17.17 15.71
C ASN A 72 0.69 16.25 16.29
N ASP A 73 1.79 15.99 15.56
CA ASP A 73 2.89 15.10 15.99
C ASP A 73 2.40 13.73 16.50
N MET A 74 1.42 13.16 15.80
CA MET A 74 0.80 11.89 16.20
C MET A 74 1.76 10.72 15.96
N VAL A 75 1.89 9.84 16.96
CA VAL A 75 2.81 8.68 16.88
C VAL A 75 2.30 7.58 15.94
N ALA A 76 0.98 7.37 15.89
CA ALA A 76 0.36 6.37 15.02
C ALA A 76 -1.14 6.66 14.82
N THR A 77 -1.68 6.18 13.70
CA THR A 77 -3.12 6.10 13.44
C THR A 77 -3.41 4.85 12.63
N GLN A 78 -4.57 4.25 12.86
CA GLN A 78 -5.10 3.18 12.03
C GLN A 78 -6.25 3.69 11.18
N ILE A 79 -6.21 3.42 9.89
CA ILE A 79 -7.26 3.72 8.94
C ILE A 79 -7.43 2.57 7.96
N VAL A 80 -8.67 2.22 7.64
CA VAL A 80 -9.00 1.22 6.62
C VAL A 80 -9.34 1.94 5.33
N LEU A 81 -8.57 1.65 4.28
CA LEU A 81 -8.67 2.25 2.96
C LEU A 81 -8.77 1.18 1.88
N ARG A 82 -9.37 1.55 0.76
CA ARG A 82 -9.56 0.72 -0.41
C ARG A 82 -8.52 1.07 -1.46
N PHE A 83 -7.62 0.13 -1.78
CA PHE A 83 -6.59 0.30 -2.81
C PHE A 83 -7.05 -0.28 -4.15
N ARG A 84 -6.63 0.38 -5.24
CA ARG A 84 -6.77 -0.12 -6.61
C ARG A 84 -5.53 -0.91 -7.00
N ALA A 85 -5.68 -2.22 -7.19
CA ALA A 85 -4.68 -3.06 -7.82
C ALA A 85 -4.49 -2.70 -9.30
N LYS A 86 -3.41 -3.17 -9.89
CA LYS A 86 -3.05 -2.89 -11.28
C LYS A 86 -4.11 -3.39 -12.27
N ASP A 87 -4.76 -4.51 -11.98
CA ASP A 87 -5.79 -5.14 -12.80
C ASP A 87 -7.23 -4.69 -12.44
N GLY A 88 -7.40 -3.86 -11.40
CA GLY A 88 -8.70 -3.39 -10.98
C GLY A 88 -8.79 -3.11 -9.49
N PHE A 89 -10.00 -3.20 -8.94
CA PHE A 89 -10.21 -2.94 -7.52
C PHE A 89 -10.10 -4.24 -6.72
N ILE A 90 -9.26 -4.26 -5.68
CA ILE A 90 -9.32 -5.31 -4.66
C ILE A 90 -10.35 -4.85 -3.63
N PRO A 91 -11.54 -5.47 -3.55
CA PRO A 91 -12.39 -5.26 -2.39
C PRO A 91 -11.58 -5.70 -1.18
N THR A 92 -11.40 -4.81 -0.20
CA THR A 92 -10.72 -5.09 1.06
C THR A 92 -11.43 -6.26 1.75
N MET A 93 -11.11 -7.48 1.34
CA MET A 93 -11.70 -8.70 1.84
C MET A 93 -10.74 -9.17 2.94
N LEU A 94 -11.03 -8.74 4.16
CA LEU A 94 -10.60 -9.50 5.33
C LEU A 94 -11.15 -10.91 5.15
N ARG A 95 -10.25 -11.88 4.98
CA ARG A 95 -10.57 -13.30 5.03
C ARG A 95 -9.74 -13.94 6.13
#